data_AF-A0A3A1XT38-F1
#
_entry.id   AF-A0A3A1XT38-F1
#
_cell.length_a   1.000
_cell.length_b   1.000
_cell.length_c   1.000
_cell.angle_alpha   90.00
_cell.angle_beta   90.00
_cell.angle_gamma   90.00
#
_symmetry.space_group_name_H-M   'P 1'
#
loop_
_entity.id
_entity.type
_entity.pdbx_description
1 polymer ?
#
loop_
_entity_poly.entity_id
_entity_poly.type
_entity_poly.pdbx_seq_one_letter_code
_entity_poly.pdbx_strand_id
1 'polypeptide(L)'
;MDNQCDSDIKKTCAISKLPVKLSSIDQIKHLKKQGITFNKQSEDSAISYLSIFSYYFETCSYKKLFSKRVGGSRDGQYIDLDFDQLCKIEQLNRMFQILLLLITLAIEHEAKVKLMKMFTENPEEDGYSIVEDYMSSLYNDDRKILIAELERLKDGKYSRESAAKYTGGMPIWVFVEGITFGTLLRFYRFCAKRWGSREMQKEHHLLCRVKSVRNACAHSNSILDGIT
;
A
#
# COMPACT_ATOMS: atom_id res chain seq x y z
N MET A 1 -24.93 56.65 -1.41
CA MET A 1 -24.67 56.26 -2.81
C MET A 1 -23.99 54.90 -2.76
N ASP A 2 -24.66 53.90 -2.19
CA ASP A 2 -23.96 52.71 -1.64
C ASP A 2 -24.67 51.38 -1.96
N ASN A 3 -25.44 51.31 -3.04
CA ASN A 3 -26.15 50.08 -3.42
C ASN A 3 -25.70 49.49 -4.77
N GLN A 4 -24.66 50.05 -5.40
CA GLN A 4 -24.14 49.57 -6.68
C GLN A 4 -22.85 48.74 -6.56
N CYS A 5 -22.18 48.74 -5.40
CA CYS A 5 -20.90 48.05 -5.21
C CYS A 5 -21.06 46.58 -4.72
N ASP A 6 -22.20 46.26 -4.09
CA ASP A 6 -22.48 44.92 -3.54
C ASP A 6 -23.05 43.92 -4.56
N SER A 7 -23.45 44.39 -5.75
CA SER A 7 -23.99 43.51 -6.80
C SER A 7 -22.91 42.78 -7.62
N ASP A 8 -21.66 43.25 -7.58
CA ASP A 8 -20.59 42.69 -8.43
C ASP A 8 -19.73 41.62 -7.72
N ILE A 9 -19.86 41.45 -6.41
CA ILE A 9 -19.08 40.46 -5.62
C ILE A 9 -19.80 39.09 -5.54
N LYS A 10 -21.09 39.01 -5.92
CA LYS A 10 -21.86 37.75 -5.95
C LYS A 10 -21.79 36.95 -7.26
N LYS A 11 -20.77 37.18 -8.10
CA LYS A 11 -20.37 36.23 -9.15
C LYS A 11 -19.26 35.29 -8.66
N THR A 12 -19.42 34.74 -7.46
CA THR A 12 -18.62 33.60 -7.04
C THR A 12 -19.03 32.41 -7.89
N CYS A 13 -18.12 32.02 -8.78
CA CYS A 13 -18.16 30.86 -9.64
C CYS A 13 -18.81 29.67 -8.90
N ALA A 14 -20.09 29.42 -9.20
CA ALA A 14 -20.74 28.20 -8.77
C ALA A 14 -19.93 27.06 -9.40
N ILE A 15 -19.14 26.37 -8.58
CA ILE A 15 -18.49 25.13 -8.99
C ILE A 15 -19.63 24.16 -9.18
N SER A 16 -20.17 24.11 -10.39
CA SER A 16 -21.23 23.19 -10.77
C SER A 16 -20.76 21.80 -10.38
N LYS A 17 -21.44 21.19 -9.41
CA LYS A 17 -21.13 19.85 -8.91
C LYS A 17 -21.04 18.93 -10.13
N LEU A 18 -19.85 18.42 -10.44
CA LEU A 18 -19.69 17.53 -11.59
C LEU A 18 -20.65 16.33 -11.43
N PRO A 19 -21.26 15.85 -12.53
CA PRO A 19 -22.17 14.71 -12.46
C PRO A 19 -21.47 13.51 -11.82
N VAL A 20 -22.22 12.77 -10.99
CA VAL A 20 -21.72 11.64 -10.16
C VAL A 20 -21.07 10.53 -11.00
N LYS A 21 -21.44 10.42 -12.28
CA LYS A 21 -20.87 9.49 -13.25
C LYS A 21 -20.54 10.25 -14.54
N LEU A 22 -19.26 10.35 -14.87
CA LEU A 22 -18.79 10.86 -16.17
C LEU A 22 -18.58 9.68 -17.12
N SER A 23 -19.11 9.77 -18.34
CA SER A 23 -18.74 8.84 -19.40
C SER A 23 -17.25 9.01 -19.75
N SER A 24 -16.60 8.00 -20.34
CA SER A 24 -15.20 8.11 -20.75
C SER A 24 -14.97 9.28 -21.71
N ILE A 25 -15.95 9.59 -22.58
CA ILE A 25 -15.90 10.77 -23.47
C ILE A 25 -15.93 12.07 -22.66
N ASP A 26 -16.80 12.17 -21.64
CA ASP A 26 -16.90 13.36 -20.80
C ASP A 26 -15.67 13.54 -19.90
N GLN A 27 -15.02 12.45 -19.50
CA GLN A 27 -13.73 12.46 -18.82
C GLN A 27 -12.64 13.10 -19.69
N ILE A 28 -12.53 12.72 -20.98
CA ILE A 28 -11.59 13.33 -21.92
C ILE A 28 -11.90 14.83 -22.12
N LYS A 29 -13.17 15.19 -22.33
CA LYS A 29 -13.59 16.60 -22.44
C LYS A 29 -13.21 17.41 -21.20
N HIS A 30 -13.35 16.82 -20.01
CA HIS A 30 -12.98 17.49 -18.76
C HIS A 30 -11.46 17.72 -18.67
N LEU A 31 -10.64 16.76 -19.10
CA LEU A 31 -9.18 16.93 -19.14
C LEU A 31 -8.75 18.04 -20.10
N LYS A 32 -9.35 18.10 -21.29
CA LYS A 32 -9.10 19.18 -22.26
C LYS A 32 -9.44 20.56 -21.70
N LYS A 33 -10.56 20.69 -20.97
CA LYS A 33 -10.92 21.96 -20.29
C LYS A 33 -9.89 22.39 -19.24
N GLN A 34 -9.14 21.45 -18.67
CA GLN A 34 -8.04 21.73 -17.73
C GLN A 34 -6.71 22.08 -18.43
N GLY A 35 -6.70 22.17 -19.77
CA GLY A 35 -5.48 22.46 -20.55
C GLY A 35 -4.62 21.25 -20.88
N ILE A 36 -5.13 20.03 -20.66
CA ILE A 36 -4.39 18.79 -20.95
C ILE A 36 -4.52 18.46 -22.44
N THR A 37 -3.40 18.17 -23.08
CA THR A 37 -3.33 17.83 -24.51
C THR A 37 -3.41 16.32 -24.76
N PHE A 38 -3.73 15.96 -26.01
CA PHE A 38 -3.83 14.58 -26.50
C PHE A 38 -3.03 14.47 -27.81
N ASN A 39 -1.78 14.96 -27.78
CA ASN A 39 -0.92 15.06 -28.95
C ASN A 39 -0.19 13.75 -29.25
N LYS A 40 0.09 12.94 -28.22
CA LYS A 40 0.86 11.68 -28.35
C LYS A 40 0.00 10.44 -28.51
N GLN A 41 -1.27 10.51 -28.14
CA GLN A 41 -2.25 9.44 -28.31
C GLN A 41 -3.62 10.02 -28.66
N SER A 42 -4.41 9.29 -29.45
CA SER A 42 -5.75 9.72 -29.83
C SER A 42 -6.72 9.68 -28.64
N GLU A 43 -7.85 10.39 -28.77
CA GLU A 43 -8.91 10.35 -27.76
C GLU A 43 -9.50 8.95 -27.59
N ASP A 44 -9.65 8.19 -28.68
CA ASP A 44 -10.13 6.81 -28.62
C ASP A 44 -9.14 5.90 -27.88
N SER A 45 -7.84 6.06 -28.11
CA SER A 45 -6.80 5.37 -27.34
C SER A 45 -6.85 5.76 -25.86
N ALA A 46 -7.07 7.03 -25.54
CA ALA A 46 -7.19 7.50 -24.18
C ALA A 46 -8.44 6.93 -23.47
N ILE A 47 -9.58 6.88 -24.17
CA ILE A 47 -10.81 6.26 -23.67
C ILE A 47 -10.58 4.76 -23.40
N SER A 48 -9.93 4.07 -24.34
CA SER A 48 -9.56 2.66 -24.20
C SER A 48 -8.64 2.45 -22.99
N TYR A 49 -7.63 3.31 -22.81
CA TYR A 49 -6.73 3.26 -21.66
C TYR A 49 -7.47 3.36 -20.32
N LEU A 50 -8.35 4.36 -20.18
CA LEU A 50 -9.16 4.60 -18.98
C LEU A 50 -10.28 3.57 -18.74
N SER A 51 -10.49 2.64 -19.67
CA SER A 51 -11.52 1.61 -19.57
C SER A 51 -10.95 0.21 -19.38
N ILE A 52 -9.75 -0.06 -19.94
CA ILE A 52 -9.13 -1.39 -19.98
C ILE A 52 -7.93 -1.47 -19.03
N PHE A 53 -7.07 -0.46 -19.04
CA PHE A 53 -5.78 -0.50 -18.34
C PHE A 53 -5.80 0.24 -17.01
N SER A 54 -6.63 1.27 -16.88
CA SER A 54 -6.74 2.13 -15.71
C SER A 54 -8.16 2.65 -15.52
N TYR A 55 -8.34 3.58 -14.60
CA TYR A 55 -9.56 4.36 -14.39
C TYR A 55 -9.22 5.83 -14.14
N TYR A 56 -10.18 6.71 -14.45
CA TYR A 56 -9.99 8.16 -14.47
C TYR A 56 -9.24 8.73 -13.26
N PHE A 57 -9.64 8.33 -12.05
CA PHE A 57 -9.12 8.90 -10.81
C PHE A 57 -7.65 8.55 -10.58
N GLU A 58 -7.23 7.32 -10.89
CA GLU A 58 -5.83 6.90 -10.76
C GLU A 58 -4.94 7.68 -11.71
N THR A 59 -5.23 7.67 -13.02
CA THR A 59 -4.43 8.42 -14.00
C THR A 59 -4.40 9.93 -13.70
N CYS A 60 -5.51 10.47 -13.18
CA CYS A 60 -5.60 11.89 -12.85
C CYS A 60 -4.90 12.29 -11.55
N SER A 61 -4.55 11.36 -10.65
CA SER A 61 -3.87 11.71 -9.39
C SER A 61 -2.52 12.36 -9.67
N TYR A 62 -1.84 11.93 -10.73
CA TYR A 62 -0.52 12.41 -11.14
C TYR A 62 -0.52 13.82 -11.72
N LYS A 63 -1.69 14.42 -11.99
CA LYS A 63 -1.78 15.81 -12.45
C LYS A 63 -1.14 16.80 -11.47
N LYS A 64 -1.14 16.48 -10.17
CA LYS A 64 -0.52 17.32 -9.13
C LYS A 64 1.00 17.48 -9.28
N LEU A 65 1.65 16.60 -10.04
CA LEU A 65 3.08 16.69 -10.34
C LEU A 65 3.38 17.78 -11.39
N PHE A 66 2.35 18.37 -11.99
CA PHE A 66 2.48 19.37 -13.04
C PHE A 66 1.99 20.74 -12.56
N SER A 67 2.71 21.77 -13.01
CA SER A 67 2.39 23.15 -12.70
C SER A 67 1.16 23.64 -13.46
N LYS A 68 0.44 24.58 -12.84
CA LYS A 68 -0.68 25.30 -13.46
C LYS A 68 -0.28 26.74 -13.75
N ARG A 69 -0.89 27.30 -14.80
CA ARG A 69 -0.77 28.73 -15.14
C ARG A 69 -1.41 29.57 -14.04
N VAL A 70 -0.77 30.69 -13.72
CA VAL A 70 -1.28 31.71 -12.79
C VAL A 70 -1.50 33.01 -13.57
N GLY A 71 -2.75 33.47 -13.59
CA GLY A 71 -3.18 34.68 -14.28
C GLY A 71 -3.42 34.54 -15.79
N GLY A 72 -4.04 35.56 -16.37
CA GLY A 72 -4.38 35.64 -17.79
C GLY A 72 -5.61 34.81 -18.20
N SER A 73 -5.83 34.66 -19.50
CA SER A 73 -7.02 34.01 -20.07
C SER A 73 -7.07 32.49 -19.89
N ARG A 74 -5.96 31.86 -19.48
CA ARG A 74 -5.83 30.41 -19.25
C ARG A 74 -5.47 30.08 -17.80
N ASP A 75 -5.82 30.97 -16.87
CA ASP A 75 -5.57 30.78 -15.44
C ASP A 75 -6.12 29.43 -14.94
N GLY A 76 -5.34 28.73 -14.12
CA GLY A 76 -5.71 27.42 -13.56
C GLY A 76 -5.57 26.21 -14.49
N GLN A 77 -5.20 26.39 -15.77
CA GLN A 77 -4.91 25.30 -16.70
C GLN A 77 -3.48 24.75 -16.51
N TYR A 78 -3.30 23.44 -16.75
CA TYR A 78 -1.98 22.82 -16.70
C TYR A 78 -1.04 23.35 -17.79
N ILE A 79 0.26 23.41 -17.48
CA ILE A 79 1.32 23.82 -18.39
C ILE A 79 1.95 22.56 -19.00
N ASP A 80 1.99 22.49 -20.33
CA ASP A 80 2.69 21.46 -21.13
C ASP A 80 2.44 20.01 -20.66
N LEU A 81 1.19 19.74 -20.26
CA LEU A 81 0.76 18.43 -19.81
C LEU A 81 -0.05 17.72 -20.89
N ASP A 82 0.50 16.61 -21.38
CA ASP A 82 -0.17 15.67 -22.26
C ASP A 82 -0.69 14.45 -21.49
N PHE A 83 -1.84 13.91 -21.92
CA PHE A 83 -2.43 12.73 -21.30
C PHE A 83 -1.49 11.50 -21.31
N ASP A 84 -0.65 11.34 -22.35
CA ASP A 84 0.38 10.28 -22.40
C ASP A 84 1.41 10.38 -21.26
N GLN A 85 1.73 11.58 -20.78
CA GLN A 85 2.64 11.72 -19.63
C GLN A 85 2.01 11.16 -18.36
N LEU A 86 0.70 11.37 -18.15
CA LEU A 86 -0.02 10.79 -17.01
C LEU A 86 -0.02 9.27 -17.07
N CYS A 87 -0.31 8.69 -18.25
CA CYS A 87 -0.26 7.25 -18.46
C CYS A 87 1.13 6.67 -18.16
N LYS A 88 2.20 7.34 -18.61
CA LYS A 88 3.58 6.87 -18.39
C LYS A 88 3.99 6.92 -16.92
N ILE A 89 3.65 7.98 -16.20
CA ILE A 89 3.93 8.09 -14.76
C ILE A 89 3.18 7.02 -13.98
N GLU A 90 1.92 6.78 -14.34
CA GLU A 90 1.13 5.72 -13.72
C GLU A 90 1.74 4.32 -13.94
N GLN A 91 2.11 4.01 -15.19
CA GLN A 91 2.78 2.74 -15.52
C GLN A 91 4.10 2.58 -14.75
N LEU A 92 4.91 3.65 -14.68
CA LEU A 92 6.13 3.66 -13.89
C LEU A 92 5.86 3.43 -12.40
N ASN A 93 4.85 4.09 -11.83
CA ASN A 93 4.46 3.90 -10.43
C ASN A 93 4.04 2.45 -10.16
N ARG A 94 3.26 1.84 -11.06
CA ARG A 94 2.85 0.42 -10.95
C ARG A 94 4.06 -0.52 -11.00
N MET A 95 5.00 -0.31 -11.93
CA MET A 95 6.25 -1.08 -11.98
C MET A 95 7.06 -0.93 -10.70
N PHE A 96 7.15 0.29 -10.17
CA PHE A 96 7.88 0.57 -8.94
C PHE A 96 7.23 -0.10 -7.72
N GLN A 97 5.90 -0.07 -7.62
CA GLN A 97 5.15 -0.78 -6.58
C GLN A 97 5.40 -2.28 -6.61
N ILE A 98 5.41 -2.90 -7.81
CA ILE A 98 5.72 -4.33 -7.97
C ILE A 98 7.14 -4.62 -7.49
N LEU A 99 8.12 -3.81 -7.89
CA LEU A 99 9.51 -3.98 -7.46
C LEU A 99 9.65 -3.88 -5.93
N LEU A 100 9.05 -2.85 -5.32
CA LEU A 100 9.07 -2.68 -3.88
C LEU A 100 8.37 -3.83 -3.15
N LEU A 101 7.28 -4.36 -3.69
CA LEU A 101 6.60 -5.51 -3.12
C LEU A 101 7.54 -6.74 -3.11
N LEU A 102 8.24 -7.01 -4.22
CA LEU A 102 9.21 -8.10 -4.31
C LEU A 102 10.35 -7.92 -3.29
N ILE A 103 10.87 -6.70 -3.14
CA ILE A 103 11.90 -6.40 -2.14
C ILE A 103 11.37 -6.65 -0.72
N THR A 104 10.13 -6.23 -0.42
CA THR A 104 9.56 -6.44 0.93
C THR A 104 9.35 -7.92 1.25
N LEU A 105 9.02 -8.75 0.25
CA LEU A 105 8.92 -10.20 0.41
C LEU A 105 10.28 -10.85 0.68
N ALA A 106 11.33 -10.39 0.00
CA ALA A 106 12.70 -10.85 0.26
C ALA A 106 13.15 -10.51 1.69
N ILE A 107 12.88 -9.27 2.14
CA ILE A 107 13.21 -8.84 3.52
C ILE A 107 12.43 -9.64 4.56
N GLU A 108 11.14 -9.92 4.32
CA GLU A 108 10.35 -10.78 5.21
C GLU A 108 10.97 -12.18 5.32
N HIS A 109 11.36 -12.77 4.18
CA HIS A 109 12.01 -14.07 4.16
C HIS A 109 13.35 -14.05 4.93
N GLU A 110 14.19 -13.04 4.72
CA GLU A 110 15.43 -12.89 5.49
C GLU A 110 15.19 -12.75 6.99
N ALA A 111 14.16 -12.01 7.41
CA ALA A 111 13.79 -11.89 8.81
C ALA A 111 13.39 -13.26 9.42
N LYS A 112 12.66 -14.10 8.67
CA LYS A 112 12.36 -15.49 9.06
C LYS A 112 13.62 -16.33 9.18
N VAL A 113 14.51 -16.27 8.19
CA VAL A 113 15.78 -17.03 8.20
C VAL A 113 16.62 -16.64 9.42
N LYS A 114 16.77 -15.35 9.72
CA LYS A 114 17.51 -14.88 10.89
C LYS A 114 16.85 -15.35 12.19
N LEU A 115 15.53 -15.24 12.30
CA LEU A 115 14.78 -15.71 13.47
C LEU A 115 15.00 -17.20 13.71
N MET A 116 14.91 -18.01 12.66
CA MET A 116 15.12 -19.46 12.72
C MET A 116 16.58 -19.80 13.06
N LYS A 117 17.55 -19.08 12.51
CA LYS A 117 18.98 -19.26 12.85
C LYS A 117 19.23 -19.02 14.33
N MET A 118 18.76 -17.88 14.85
CA MET A 118 18.90 -17.52 16.27
C MET A 118 18.26 -18.56 17.20
N PHE A 119 17.13 -19.11 16.79
CA PHE A 119 16.48 -20.21 17.49
C PHE A 119 17.33 -21.49 17.45
N THR A 120 17.73 -21.96 16.27
CA THR A 120 18.48 -23.22 16.10
C THR A 120 19.84 -23.21 16.81
N GLU A 121 20.47 -22.04 16.91
CA GLU A 121 21.77 -21.86 17.59
C GLU A 121 21.63 -21.69 19.11
N ASN A 122 20.40 -21.54 19.65
CA ASN A 122 20.17 -21.35 21.07
C ASN A 122 19.87 -22.69 21.78
N PRO A 123 20.77 -23.21 22.62
CA PRO A 123 20.59 -24.50 23.28
C PRO A 123 19.46 -24.50 24.33
N GLU A 124 18.99 -23.34 24.77
CA GLU A 124 17.93 -23.18 25.78
C GLU A 124 16.51 -23.26 25.17
N GLU A 125 16.38 -23.29 23.84
CA GLU A 125 15.07 -23.31 23.18
C GLU A 125 14.72 -24.71 22.65
N ASP A 126 13.54 -25.22 23.03
CA ASP A 126 13.05 -26.56 22.66
C ASP A 126 12.21 -26.57 21.36
N GLY A 127 11.88 -25.39 20.83
CA GLY A 127 11.05 -25.20 19.63
C GLY A 127 9.55 -25.14 19.86
N TYR A 128 9.07 -25.35 21.08
CA TYR A 128 7.65 -25.33 21.45
C TYR A 128 7.34 -24.23 22.47
N SER A 129 8.12 -24.18 23.54
CA SER A 129 7.92 -23.26 24.67
C SER A 129 7.89 -21.80 24.25
N ILE A 130 8.71 -21.40 23.27
CA ILE A 130 8.73 -20.03 22.75
C ILE A 130 7.40 -19.59 22.11
N VAL A 131 6.69 -20.52 21.45
CA VAL A 131 5.38 -20.24 20.84
C VAL A 131 4.30 -20.17 21.91
N GLU A 132 4.35 -21.05 22.90
CA GLU A 132 3.42 -21.07 24.03
C GLU A 132 3.56 -19.81 24.90
N ASP A 133 4.79 -19.41 25.20
CA ASP A 133 5.10 -18.19 25.94
C ASP A 133 4.65 -16.95 25.18
N TYR A 134 4.86 -16.92 23.87
CA TYR A 134 4.36 -15.82 23.03
C TYR A 134 2.84 -15.76 23.08
N MET A 135 2.14 -16.86 22.83
CA MET A 135 0.68 -16.95 22.89
C MET A 135 0.13 -16.51 24.24
N SER A 136 0.80 -16.88 25.33
CA SER A 136 0.39 -16.55 26.71
C SER A 136 0.70 -15.11 27.08
N SER A 137 1.66 -14.46 26.40
CA SER A 137 1.95 -13.04 26.56
C SER A 137 0.95 -12.10 25.87
N LEU A 138 0.10 -12.63 24.98
CA LEU A 138 -0.88 -11.84 24.23
C LEU A 138 -2.14 -11.55 25.07
N TYR A 139 -2.73 -10.37 24.87
CA TYR A 139 -4.08 -10.08 25.34
C TYR A 139 -5.11 -11.00 24.66
N ASN A 140 -6.23 -11.24 25.34
CA ASN A 140 -7.27 -12.18 24.87
C ASN A 140 -7.74 -11.89 23.43
N ASP A 141 -7.90 -10.62 23.06
CA ASP A 141 -8.36 -10.25 21.71
C ASP A 141 -7.28 -10.45 20.64
N ASP A 142 -6.02 -10.10 20.94
CA ASP A 142 -4.89 -10.38 20.04
C ASP A 142 -4.70 -11.90 19.83
N ARG A 143 -4.89 -12.69 20.89
CA ARG A 143 -4.82 -14.15 20.83
C ARG A 143 -5.93 -14.72 19.95
N LYS A 144 -7.16 -14.23 20.06
CA LYS A 144 -8.27 -14.62 19.17
C LYS A 144 -7.97 -14.30 17.70
N ILE A 145 -7.44 -13.10 17.42
CA ILE A 145 -7.06 -12.70 16.06
C ILE A 145 -6.00 -13.65 15.49
N LEU A 146 -4.97 -13.97 16.29
CA LEU A 146 -3.92 -14.90 15.90
C LEU A 146 -4.45 -16.33 15.64
N ILE A 147 -5.36 -16.82 16.49
CA ILE A 147 -5.98 -18.14 16.29
C ILE A 147 -6.77 -18.16 14.98
N ALA A 148 -7.59 -17.14 14.72
CA ALA A 148 -8.35 -17.02 13.47
C ALA A 148 -7.44 -16.91 12.24
N GLU A 149 -6.29 -16.24 12.36
CA GLU A 149 -5.26 -16.16 11.33
C GLU A 149 -4.68 -17.54 11.00
N LEU A 150 -4.30 -18.31 12.03
CA LEU A 150 -3.79 -19.67 11.88
C LEU A 150 -4.84 -20.63 11.31
N GLU A 151 -6.11 -20.48 11.70
CA GLU A 151 -7.22 -21.30 11.19
C GLU A 151 -7.50 -21.05 9.70
N ARG A 152 -7.48 -19.80 9.23
CA ARG A 152 -7.65 -19.49 7.80
C ARG A 152 -6.58 -20.13 6.93
N LEU A 153 -5.37 -20.32 7.47
CA LEU A 153 -4.28 -20.99 6.77
C LEU A 153 -4.44 -22.51 6.78
N LYS A 154 -5.13 -23.10 7.77
CA LYS A 154 -5.57 -24.52 7.82
C LYS A 154 -6.45 -24.94 6.67
N ASP A 155 -7.27 -24.04 6.16
CA ASP A 155 -8.13 -24.30 5.01
C ASP A 155 -7.42 -24.16 3.66
N GLY A 156 -6.17 -23.66 3.65
CA GLY A 156 -5.30 -23.60 2.48
C GLY A 156 -4.59 -24.93 2.15
N LYS A 157 -4.04 -25.03 0.93
CA LYS A 157 -3.39 -26.24 0.37
C LYS A 157 -2.28 -26.86 1.23
N TYR A 158 -1.73 -26.15 2.21
CA TYR A 158 -0.53 -26.55 2.97
C TYR A 158 -0.77 -27.03 4.41
N SER A 159 -2.02 -27.08 4.90
CA SER A 159 -2.20 -27.03 6.35
C SER A 159 -3.20 -28.00 6.98
N ARG A 160 -3.84 -28.89 6.21
CA ARG A 160 -4.73 -29.89 6.81
C ARG A 160 -3.98 -31.02 7.52
N GLU A 161 -2.72 -31.28 7.14
CA GLU A 161 -1.92 -32.38 7.72
C GLU A 161 -0.97 -31.95 8.84
N SER A 162 -0.58 -30.68 8.93
CA SER A 162 0.45 -30.23 9.87
C SER A 162 -0.12 -29.95 11.27
N ALA A 163 -1.25 -29.25 11.38
CA ALA A 163 -1.74 -28.80 12.69
C ALA A 163 -2.35 -29.91 13.57
N ALA A 164 -2.86 -31.00 12.96
CA ALA A 164 -3.44 -32.14 13.69
C ALA A 164 -2.40 -33.15 14.19
N LYS A 165 -1.13 -33.05 13.74
CA LYS A 165 -0.05 -33.98 14.10
C LYS A 165 0.67 -33.66 15.40
N TYR A 166 0.52 -32.44 15.93
CA TYR A 166 1.30 -32.01 17.09
C TYR A 166 0.46 -32.07 18.37
N THR A 167 0.59 -33.18 19.11
CA THR A 167 -0.05 -33.41 20.42
C THR A 167 0.56 -32.57 21.56
N GLY A 168 1.74 -31.98 21.34
CA GLY A 168 2.50 -31.20 22.34
C GLY A 168 2.67 -29.72 22.00
N GLY A 169 1.71 -29.12 21.28
CA GLY A 169 1.78 -27.70 20.90
C GLY A 169 2.36 -27.45 19.51
N MET A 170 2.29 -26.20 19.04
CA MET A 170 2.73 -25.83 17.69
C MET A 170 4.22 -25.51 17.66
N PRO A 171 5.06 -26.22 16.88
CA PRO A 171 6.47 -25.90 16.81
C PRO A 171 6.72 -24.58 16.06
N ILE A 172 7.79 -23.88 16.42
CA ILE A 172 8.14 -22.55 15.90
C ILE A 172 8.21 -22.48 14.37
N TRP A 173 8.77 -23.49 13.68
CA TRP A 173 8.88 -23.46 12.21
C TRP A 173 7.51 -23.53 11.52
N VAL A 174 6.56 -24.28 12.09
CA VAL A 174 5.16 -24.32 11.59
C VAL A 174 4.48 -22.99 11.90
N PHE A 175 4.70 -22.45 13.09
CA PHE A 175 4.13 -21.16 13.50
C PHE A 175 4.59 -20.02 12.59
N VAL A 176 5.90 -19.91 12.31
CA VAL A 176 6.49 -18.84 11.48
C VAL A 176 6.00 -18.90 10.03
N GLU A 177 5.71 -20.08 9.49
CA GLU A 177 5.09 -20.22 8.16
C GLU A 177 3.59 -19.95 8.16
N GLY A 178 2.93 -20.15 9.30
CA GLY A 178 1.50 -19.94 9.49
C GLY A 178 1.08 -18.53 9.86
N ILE A 179 1.98 -17.55 9.88
CA ILE A 179 1.65 -16.17 10.29
C ILE A 179 1.92 -15.17 9.17
N THR A 180 1.10 -14.12 9.14
CA THR A 180 1.29 -12.95 8.29
C THR A 180 2.52 -12.17 8.72
N PHE A 181 3.06 -11.35 7.81
CA PHE A 181 4.18 -10.47 8.12
C PHE A 181 3.93 -9.56 9.33
N GLY A 182 2.70 -9.07 9.49
CA GLY A 182 2.34 -8.24 10.64
C GLY A 182 2.46 -8.97 11.98
N THR A 183 2.04 -10.23 12.01
CA THR A 183 2.18 -11.10 13.18
C THR A 183 3.61 -11.56 13.39
N LEU A 184 4.36 -11.83 12.30
CA LEU A 184 5.80 -12.09 12.35
C LEU A 184 6.55 -10.95 13.05
N LEU A 185 6.24 -9.68 12.78
CA LEU A 185 6.93 -8.56 13.45
C LEU A 185 6.67 -8.53 14.96
N ARG A 186 5.44 -8.85 15.40
CA ARG A 186 5.09 -8.92 16.82
C ARG A 186 5.86 -10.05 17.50
N PHE A 187 5.89 -11.22 16.88
CA PHE A 187 6.66 -12.37 17.35
C PHE A 187 8.17 -12.10 17.36
N TYR A 188 8.70 -11.49 16.29
CA TYR A 188 10.12 -11.10 16.19
C TYR A 188 10.52 -10.16 17.33
N ARG A 189 9.68 -9.18 17.68
CA ARG A 189 9.91 -8.29 18.84
C ARG A 189 9.87 -9.06 20.16
N PHE A 190 8.96 -10.02 20.29
CA PHE A 190 8.90 -10.89 21.47
C PHE A 190 10.20 -11.68 21.62
N CYS A 191 10.67 -12.35 20.57
CA CYS A 191 11.94 -13.09 20.59
C CYS A 191 13.14 -12.17 20.87
N ALA A 192 13.17 -10.98 20.27
CA ALA A 192 14.22 -9.98 20.51
C ALA A 192 14.31 -9.54 21.99
N LYS A 193 13.18 -9.50 22.70
CA LYS A 193 13.14 -9.23 24.15
C LYS A 193 13.57 -10.47 24.94
N ARG A 194 13.02 -11.65 24.60
CA ARG A 194 13.32 -12.92 25.25
C ARG A 194 14.82 -13.23 25.24
N TRP A 195 15.48 -13.02 24.11
CA TRP A 195 16.91 -13.27 23.95
C TRP A 195 17.81 -12.06 24.29
N GLY A 196 17.24 -10.94 24.77
CA GLY A 196 18.01 -9.74 25.11
C GLY A 196 18.76 -9.09 23.95
N SER A 197 18.42 -9.42 22.70
CA SER A 197 19.15 -8.94 21.51
C SER A 197 18.77 -7.50 21.14
N ARG A 198 19.66 -6.54 21.46
CA ARG A 198 19.50 -5.13 21.05
C ARG A 198 19.50 -4.94 19.55
N GLU A 199 20.24 -5.78 18.82
CA GLU A 199 20.30 -5.75 17.36
C GLU A 199 18.93 -6.08 16.75
N MET A 200 18.33 -7.19 17.17
CA MET A 200 16.99 -7.58 16.71
C MET A 200 15.92 -6.54 17.09
N GLN A 201 16.06 -5.87 18.24
CA GLN A 201 15.14 -4.79 18.60
C GLN A 201 15.24 -3.60 17.62
N LYS A 202 16.45 -3.24 17.17
CA LYS A 202 16.64 -2.22 16.12
C LYS A 202 16.08 -2.67 14.78
N GLU A 203 16.34 -3.92 14.40
CA GLU A 203 15.84 -4.51 13.16
C GLU A 203 14.32 -4.56 13.11
N HIS A 204 13.67 -4.88 14.24
CA HIS A 204 12.21 -4.82 14.34
C HIS A 204 11.65 -3.44 13.93
N HIS A 205 12.32 -2.34 14.30
CA HIS A 205 11.89 -1.00 13.89
C HIS A 205 12.05 -0.78 12.38
N LEU A 206 13.12 -1.31 11.77
CA LEU A 206 13.30 -1.27 10.31
C LEU A 206 12.24 -2.11 9.59
N LEU A 207 11.99 -3.32 10.08
CA LEU A 207 10.97 -4.22 9.53
C LEU A 207 9.56 -3.62 9.64
N CYS A 208 9.26 -2.85 10.70
CA CYS A 208 8.02 -2.08 10.78
C CYS A 208 7.88 -1.08 9.62
N ARG A 209 8.97 -0.41 9.23
CA ARG A 209 8.97 0.49 8.07
C ARG A 209 8.79 -0.28 6.76
N VAL A 210 9.43 -1.44 6.63
CA VAL A 210 9.26 -2.33 5.46
C VAL A 210 7.80 -2.77 5.33
N LYS A 211 7.14 -3.11 6.43
CA LYS A 211 5.70 -3.40 6.44
C LYS A 211 4.87 -2.20 5.98
N SER A 212 5.21 -0.98 6.39
CA SER A 212 4.53 0.23 5.91
C SER A 212 4.69 0.40 4.39
N VAL A 213 5.89 0.17 3.85
CA VAL A 213 6.13 0.20 2.39
C VAL A 213 5.30 -0.88 1.68
N ARG A 214 5.33 -2.12 2.17
CA ARG A 214 4.53 -3.22 1.61
C ARG A 214 3.05 -2.89 1.57
N ASN A 215 2.51 -2.37 2.66
CA ASN A 215 1.10 -1.99 2.76
C ASN A 215 0.77 -0.85 1.78
N ALA A 216 1.65 0.15 1.64
CA ALA A 216 1.46 1.22 0.67
C ALA A 216 1.42 0.69 -0.77
N CYS A 217 2.33 -0.23 -1.13
CA CYS A 217 2.32 -0.88 -2.45
C CYS A 217 1.06 -1.73 -2.67
N ALA A 218 0.66 -2.52 -1.67
CA ALA A 218 -0.46 -3.45 -1.78
C ALA A 218 -1.84 -2.77 -1.82
N HIS A 219 -1.97 -1.59 -1.21
CA HIS A 219 -3.21 -0.80 -1.24
C HIS A 219 -3.26 0.20 -2.40
N SER A 220 -2.37 0.08 -3.39
CA SER A 220 -2.31 0.96 -4.57
C SER A 220 -2.19 2.45 -4.23
N ASN A 221 -1.62 2.80 -3.06
CA ASN A 221 -1.27 4.18 -2.79
C ASN A 221 -0.19 4.59 -3.78
N SER A 222 -0.42 5.67 -4.53
CA SER A 222 0.59 6.17 -5.45
C SER A 222 1.81 6.62 -4.64
N ILE A 223 2.95 6.02 -4.94
CA ILE A 223 4.22 6.27 -4.24
C ILE A 223 4.89 7.51 -4.84
N LEU A 224 4.76 7.67 -6.16
CA LEU A 224 5.33 8.80 -6.91
C LEU A 224 4.54 10.09 -6.74
N ASP A 225 3.34 10.01 -6.18
CA ASP A 225 2.40 11.10 -5.96
C ASP A 225 2.89 12.20 -4.98
N GLY A 226 4.00 12.01 -4.28
CA GLY A 226 4.57 12.96 -3.32
C GLY A 226 5.98 13.44 -3.66
N ILE A 227 6.48 13.15 -4.87
CA ILE A 227 7.79 13.60 -5.32
C ILE A 227 7.61 14.97 -5.99
N THR A 228 7.51 16.03 -5.19
CA THR A 228 7.45 17.43 -5.65
C THR A 228 8.35 18.28 -4.79
#